data_AF-A0A7S4PDR3-F1
#
_entry.id   AF-A0A7S4PDR3-F1
#
_cell.length_a   1.000
_cell.length_b   1.000
_cell.length_c   1.000
_cell.angle_alpha   90.00
_cell.angle_beta   90.00
_cell.angle_gamma   90.00
#
_symmetry.space_group_name_H-M   'P 1'
#
loop_
_entity.id
_entity.type
_entity.pdbx_description
1 polymer ?
#
loop_
_entity_poly.entity_id
_entity_poly.type
_entity_poly.pdbx_seq_one_letter_code
_entity_poly.pdbx_strand_id
1 'polypeptide(L)'
;TLDSSSGGFVLTHPNVAMPKRGKIYSCNQGNIPAWPESLKTYFDKICRGEGESKTKYGLRYIGSMVGDMHRTLLYGGLFLYPADAKNKNGKLRLLYEASPMAMLAEQAGGKASTGKERVLDIEPQELHQRVPIFIGSADDVDEACKYA
;
A
#
# COMPACT_ATOMS: atom_id res chain seq x y z
N THR A 1 -4.28 21.92 -1.58
CA THR A 1 -4.15 21.96 -3.05
C THR A 1 -3.51 23.26 -3.46
N LEU A 2 -2.60 23.26 -4.44
CA LEU A 2 -1.98 24.49 -4.96
C LEU A 2 -3.03 25.33 -5.71
N ASP A 3 -3.18 26.59 -5.35
CA ASP A 3 -3.89 27.59 -6.15
C ASP A 3 -2.86 28.31 -7.04
N SER A 4 -2.95 28.06 -8.35
CA SER A 4 -2.01 28.62 -9.32
C SER A 4 -2.09 30.14 -9.45
N SER A 5 -3.21 30.77 -9.06
CA SER A 5 -3.38 32.22 -9.15
C SER A 5 -2.69 32.95 -8.01
N SER A 6 -2.76 32.42 -6.79
CA SER A 6 -2.08 33.00 -5.62
C SER A 6 -0.69 32.44 -5.35
N GLY A 7 -0.37 31.26 -5.88
CA GLY A 7 0.85 30.50 -5.57
C GLY A 7 0.83 29.83 -4.18
N GLY A 8 -0.30 29.91 -3.46
CA GLY A 8 -0.46 29.35 -2.12
C GLY A 8 -1.07 27.94 -2.12
N PHE A 9 -0.84 27.17 -1.06
CA PHE A 9 -1.59 25.94 -0.81
C PHE A 9 -2.84 26.23 0.01
N VAL A 10 -4.01 25.89 -0.54
CA VAL A 10 -5.31 26.02 0.11
C VAL A 10 -5.74 24.70 0.74
N LEU A 11 -6.28 24.73 1.95
CA LEU A 11 -6.88 23.56 2.60
C LEU A 11 -8.18 23.19 1.87
N THR A 12 -8.22 21.99 1.29
CA THR A 12 -9.39 21.50 0.54
C THR A 12 -10.04 20.26 1.15
N HIS A 13 -9.28 19.48 1.92
CA HIS A 13 -9.76 18.23 2.53
C HIS A 13 -9.21 18.14 3.96
N PRO A 14 -9.94 18.68 4.96
CA PRO A 14 -9.55 18.52 6.36
C PRO A 14 -9.77 17.06 6.81
N ASN A 15 -8.93 16.56 7.72
CA ASN A 15 -9.12 15.28 8.40
C ASN A 15 -9.40 14.09 7.46
N VAL A 16 -8.58 13.93 6.42
CA VAL A 16 -8.72 12.83 5.46
C VAL A 16 -8.74 11.50 6.21
N ALA A 17 -9.83 10.74 6.04
CA ALA A 17 -10.01 9.41 6.59
C ALA A 17 -10.09 8.39 5.45
N MET A 18 -9.19 7.42 5.48
CA MET A 18 -9.15 6.34 4.51
C MET A 18 -10.30 5.36 4.78
N PRO A 19 -11.00 4.86 3.75
CA PRO A 19 -11.97 3.77 3.93
C PRO A 19 -11.33 2.55 4.60
N LYS A 20 -12.06 1.88 5.50
CA LYS A 20 -11.56 0.67 6.19
C LYS A 20 -11.29 -0.49 5.24
N ARG A 21 -12.05 -0.56 4.13
CA ARG A 21 -11.93 -1.54 3.05
C ARG A 21 -12.26 -0.88 1.71
N GLY A 22 -11.49 -1.21 0.67
CA GLY A 22 -11.72 -0.73 -0.68
C GLY A 22 -12.10 -1.85 -1.65
N LYS A 23 -11.92 -1.55 -2.94
CA LYS A 23 -12.12 -2.47 -4.08
C LYS A 23 -11.06 -2.27 -5.16
N ILE A 24 -9.90 -1.77 -4.76
CA ILE A 24 -8.78 -1.43 -5.64
C ILE A 24 -7.55 -2.11 -5.06
N TYR A 25 -6.78 -2.78 -5.91
CA TYR A 25 -5.39 -3.11 -5.60
C TYR A 25 -4.45 -2.37 -6.56
N SER A 26 -3.24 -2.12 -6.07
CA SER A 26 -2.20 -1.40 -6.78
C SER A 26 -0.89 -2.13 -6.63
N CYS A 27 -0.43 -2.75 -7.72
CA CYS A 27 0.83 -3.48 -7.77
C CYS A 27 1.34 -3.57 -9.20
N ASN A 28 2.64 -3.83 -9.34
CA ASN A 28 3.18 -4.25 -10.63
C ASN A 28 2.88 -5.74 -10.85
N GLN A 29 1.83 -6.04 -11.62
CA GLN A 29 1.46 -7.42 -11.93
C GLN A 29 2.56 -8.22 -12.65
N GLY A 30 3.48 -7.55 -13.35
CA GLY A 30 4.62 -8.20 -14.00
C GLY A 30 5.54 -8.94 -13.02
N ASN A 31 5.48 -8.62 -11.72
CA ASN A 31 6.26 -9.29 -10.68
C ASN A 31 5.52 -10.44 -9.99
N ILE A 32 4.20 -10.61 -10.21
CA ILE A 32 3.39 -11.65 -9.55
C ILE A 32 3.98 -13.06 -9.72
N PRO A 33 4.50 -13.47 -10.88
CA PRO A 33 5.10 -14.80 -11.02
C PRO A 33 6.23 -15.08 -10.03
N ALA A 34 6.95 -14.02 -9.59
CA ALA A 34 8.06 -14.10 -8.65
C ALA A 34 7.65 -13.94 -7.17
N TRP A 35 6.37 -13.71 -6.89
CA TRP A 35 5.85 -13.61 -5.53
C TRP A 35 5.71 -14.99 -4.85
N PRO A 36 5.58 -15.03 -3.52
CA PRO A 36 5.19 -16.25 -2.80
C PRO A 36 3.84 -16.79 -3.29
N GLU A 37 3.69 -18.12 -3.28
CA GLU A 37 2.47 -18.79 -3.78
C GLU A 37 1.22 -18.43 -2.97
N SER A 38 1.37 -18.22 -1.66
CA SER A 38 0.32 -17.70 -0.78
C SER A 38 -0.20 -16.35 -1.26
N LEU A 39 0.69 -15.43 -1.62
CA LEU A 39 0.30 -14.09 -2.08
C LEU A 39 -0.30 -14.10 -3.49
N LYS A 40 0.15 -15.01 -4.36
CA LYS A 40 -0.53 -15.25 -5.65
C LYS A 40 -1.96 -15.77 -5.44
N THR A 41 -2.15 -16.68 -4.49
CA THR A 41 -3.47 -17.20 -4.12
C THR A 41 -4.39 -16.08 -3.61
N TYR A 42 -3.89 -15.19 -2.74
CA TYR A 42 -4.62 -14.00 -2.30
C TYR A 42 -5.03 -13.13 -3.48
N PHE A 43 -4.09 -12.86 -4.39
CA PHE A 43 -4.31 -12.05 -5.56
C PHE A 43 -5.43 -12.60 -6.47
N ASP A 44 -5.41 -13.90 -6.73
CA ASP A 44 -6.46 -14.58 -7.51
C ASP A 44 -7.83 -14.47 -6.83
N LYS A 45 -7.89 -14.68 -5.51
CA LYS A 45 -9.13 -14.56 -4.72
C LYS A 45 -9.76 -13.16 -4.82
N ILE A 46 -8.99 -12.09 -4.61
CA ILE A 46 -9.54 -10.73 -4.68
C ILE A 46 -9.96 -10.34 -6.11
N CYS A 47 -9.30 -10.88 -7.13
CA CYS A 47 -9.69 -10.67 -8.54
C CYS A 47 -11.01 -11.37 -8.89
N ARG A 48 -11.28 -12.53 -8.29
CA ARG A 48 -12.53 -13.29 -8.47
C ARG A 48 -13.67 -12.80 -7.59
N GLY A 49 -13.36 -12.01 -6.56
CA GLY A 49 -14.32 -11.60 -5.53
C GLY A 49 -14.56 -12.67 -4.47
N GLU A 50 -13.58 -13.56 -4.29
CA GLU A 50 -13.60 -14.66 -3.32
C GLU A 50 -12.89 -14.28 -2.00
N GLY A 51 -12.22 -13.11 -1.96
CA GLY A 51 -11.65 -12.52 -0.75
C GLY A 51 -12.71 -12.18 0.32
N GLU A 52 -12.28 -11.58 1.43
CA GLU A 52 -13.17 -11.27 2.55
C GLU A 52 -14.22 -10.21 2.18
N SER A 53 -13.91 -9.30 1.25
CA SER A 53 -14.86 -8.28 0.78
C SER A 53 -16.05 -8.84 -0.01
N LYS A 54 -15.94 -10.06 -0.55
CA LYS A 54 -16.87 -10.65 -1.53
C LYS A 54 -17.11 -9.78 -2.78
N THR A 55 -16.15 -8.94 -3.14
CA THR A 55 -16.20 -8.06 -4.32
C THR A 55 -14.94 -8.18 -5.15
N LYS A 56 -15.07 -8.04 -6.48
CA LYS A 56 -13.93 -8.06 -7.40
C LYS A 56 -13.13 -6.77 -7.29
N TYR A 57 -11.82 -6.88 -7.11
CA TYR A 57 -10.95 -5.70 -7.01
C TYR A 57 -10.50 -5.25 -8.40
N GLY A 58 -10.48 -3.95 -8.62
CA GLY A 58 -9.93 -3.34 -9.83
C GLY A 58 -8.42 -3.05 -9.69
N LEU A 59 -7.66 -3.34 -10.74
CA LEU A 59 -6.27 -2.88 -10.86
C LEU A 59 -6.22 -1.37 -11.08
N ARG A 60 -5.43 -0.66 -10.27
CA ARG A 60 -4.93 0.69 -10.58
C ARG A 60 -3.46 0.76 -10.19
N TYR A 61 -2.58 0.90 -11.18
CA TYR A 61 -1.15 1.02 -10.92
C TYR A 61 -0.56 2.08 -11.84
N ILE A 62 -0.16 3.20 -11.25
CA ILE A 62 0.46 4.32 -11.97
C ILE A 62 1.96 4.06 -12.14
N GLY A 63 2.58 3.37 -11.18
CA GLY A 63 4.04 3.21 -11.12
C GLY A 63 4.75 4.38 -10.45
N SER A 64 3.98 5.29 -9.85
CA SER A 64 4.45 6.38 -8.99
C SER A 64 3.87 6.18 -7.61
N MET A 65 4.72 5.90 -6.62
CA MET A 65 4.29 5.61 -5.25
C MET A 65 3.41 6.75 -4.70
N VAL A 66 3.78 8.01 -4.94
CA VAL A 66 2.99 9.17 -4.48
C VAL A 66 1.60 9.19 -5.11
N GLY A 67 1.50 8.96 -6.43
CA GLY A 67 0.21 8.96 -7.12
C GLY A 67 -0.67 7.78 -6.69
N ASP A 68 -0.08 6.59 -6.57
CA ASP A 68 -0.78 5.40 -6.12
C ASP A 68 -1.25 5.54 -4.66
N MET A 69 -0.41 6.08 -3.76
CA MET A 69 -0.76 6.32 -2.36
C MET A 69 -1.80 7.42 -2.20
N HIS A 70 -1.72 8.51 -2.97
CA HIS A 70 -2.74 9.57 -2.93
C HIS A 70 -4.12 9.03 -3.28
N ARG A 71 -4.22 8.19 -4.32
CA ARG A 71 -5.47 7.50 -4.67
C ARG A 71 -5.93 6.56 -3.55
N THR A 72 -5.01 5.76 -2.99
CA THR A 72 -5.34 4.82 -1.91
C THR A 72 -5.85 5.55 -0.66
N LEU A 73 -5.27 6.69 -0.29
CA LEU A 73 -5.73 7.53 0.81
C LEU A 73 -7.18 8.02 0.62
N LEU A 74 -7.54 8.45 -0.60
CA LEU A 74 -8.85 9.02 -0.87
C LEU A 74 -9.95 7.98 -1.13
N TYR A 75 -9.60 6.86 -1.78
CA TYR A 75 -10.59 5.89 -2.26
C TYR A 75 -10.49 4.52 -1.59
N GLY A 76 -9.52 4.32 -0.71
CA GLY A 76 -9.24 3.05 -0.07
C GLY A 76 -8.69 2.00 -1.03
N GLY A 77 -8.55 0.78 -0.51
CA GLY A 77 -7.93 -0.34 -1.19
C GLY A 77 -6.50 -0.54 -0.73
N LEU A 78 -5.72 -1.25 -1.55
CA LEU A 78 -4.45 -1.81 -1.15
C LEU A 78 -3.34 -1.47 -2.15
N PHE A 79 -2.22 -0.93 -1.67
CA PHE A 79 -0.97 -0.84 -2.41
C PHE A 79 0.01 -1.93 -1.93
N LEU A 80 0.59 -2.66 -2.89
CA LEU A 80 1.42 -3.83 -2.68
C LEU A 80 2.77 -3.67 -3.40
N TYR A 81 3.83 -3.77 -2.62
CA TYR A 81 5.19 -3.97 -3.12
C TYR A 81 5.88 -5.04 -2.25
N PRO A 82 5.44 -6.31 -2.33
CA PRO A 82 5.97 -7.38 -1.50
C PRO A 82 7.43 -7.70 -1.88
N ALA A 83 8.06 -8.53 -1.05
CA ALA A 83 9.32 -9.17 -1.43
C ALA A 83 9.08 -10.14 -2.59
N ASP A 84 10.10 -10.31 -3.42
CA ASP A 84 10.09 -11.28 -4.52
C ASP A 84 11.40 -12.09 -4.52
N ALA A 85 11.49 -13.12 -5.36
CA ALA A 85 12.66 -14.00 -5.44
C ALA A 85 13.99 -13.23 -5.68
N LYS A 86 13.95 -12.08 -6.36
CA LYS A 86 15.11 -11.23 -6.66
C LYS A 86 15.35 -10.18 -5.56
N ASN A 87 14.28 -9.59 -5.04
CA ASN A 87 14.29 -8.52 -4.05
C ASN A 87 13.71 -9.04 -2.74
N LYS A 88 14.49 -9.88 -2.04
CA LYS A 88 14.06 -10.56 -0.80
C LYS A 88 13.67 -9.60 0.33
N ASN A 89 14.21 -8.39 0.33
CA ASN A 89 13.90 -7.32 1.28
C ASN A 89 12.97 -6.25 0.67
N GLY A 90 12.27 -6.56 -0.43
CA GLY A 90 11.49 -5.57 -1.17
C GLY A 90 12.37 -4.56 -1.92
N LYS A 91 11.72 -3.57 -2.53
CA LYS A 91 12.37 -2.58 -3.39
C LYS A 91 12.38 -1.16 -2.81
N LEU A 92 11.36 -0.83 -2.02
CA LEU A 92 11.20 0.51 -1.46
C LEU A 92 12.07 0.67 -0.22
N ARG A 93 12.62 1.86 -0.03
CA ARG A 93 13.49 2.18 1.11
C ARG A 93 12.64 2.58 2.31
N LEU A 94 13.07 2.10 3.47
CA LEU A 94 12.37 2.32 4.73
C LEU A 94 12.23 3.82 5.01
N LEU A 95 13.36 4.51 5.15
CA LEU A 95 13.42 5.88 5.69
C LEU A 95 12.65 6.93 4.89
N TYR A 96 12.72 6.90 3.56
CA TYR A 96 12.26 8.01 2.72
C TYR A 96 11.21 7.62 1.68
N GLU A 97 10.73 6.37 1.69
CA GLU A 97 9.59 5.91 0.88
C GLU A 97 8.53 5.27 1.77
N ALA A 98 8.88 4.20 2.50
CA ALA A 98 7.93 3.42 3.29
C ALA A 98 7.44 4.15 4.54
N SER A 99 8.35 4.62 5.41
CA SER A 99 8.00 5.24 6.69
C SER A 99 7.15 6.52 6.54
N PRO A 100 7.46 7.47 5.64
CA PRO A 100 6.61 8.64 5.46
C PRO A 100 5.19 8.28 4.99
N MET A 101 5.08 7.32 4.07
CA MET A 101 3.78 6.87 3.56
C MET A 101 2.99 6.09 4.62
N ALA A 102 3.68 5.27 5.42
CA ALA A 102 3.10 4.56 6.54
C ALA A 102 2.51 5.52 7.58
N MET A 103 3.25 6.58 7.93
CA MET A 103 2.75 7.64 8.83
C MET A 103 1.46 8.26 8.30
N LEU A 104 1.42 8.64 7.02
CA LEU A 104 0.21 9.21 6.41
C LEU A 104 -0.97 8.24 6.40
N ALA A 105 -0.72 6.97 6.05
CA ALA A 105 -1.78 5.95 6.02
C ALA A 105 -2.37 5.71 7.40
N GLU A 106 -1.53 5.57 8.43
CA GLU A 106 -1.99 5.32 9.80
C GLU A 106 -2.73 6.53 10.40
N GLN A 107 -2.25 7.76 10.15
CA GLN A 107 -2.97 8.97 10.58
C GLN A 107 -4.33 9.10 9.88
N ALA A 108 -4.49 8.53 8.68
CA ALA A 108 -5.76 8.45 7.97
C ALA A 108 -6.62 7.23 8.38
N GLY A 109 -6.21 6.43 9.38
CA GLY A 109 -6.95 5.24 9.83
C GLY A 109 -6.74 3.97 9.00
N GLY A 110 -5.76 3.98 8.08
CA GLY A 110 -5.26 2.81 7.38
C GLY A 110 -4.18 2.06 8.15
N LYS A 111 -3.50 1.13 7.46
CA LYS A 111 -2.38 0.35 8.00
C LYS A 111 -1.21 0.31 7.03
N ALA A 112 -0.01 0.09 7.55
CA ALA A 112 1.20 -0.15 6.79
C ALA A 112 2.01 -1.28 7.44
N SER A 113 2.25 -2.35 6.69
CA SER A 113 2.91 -3.57 7.16
C SER A 113 3.95 -4.04 6.15
N THR A 114 4.99 -4.73 6.63
CA THR A 114 5.90 -5.51 5.78
C THR A 114 5.32 -6.87 5.37
N GLY A 115 4.10 -7.17 5.83
CA GLY A 115 3.51 -8.49 5.82
C GLY A 115 3.73 -9.23 7.15
N LYS A 116 4.72 -8.82 7.94
CA LYS A 116 5.09 -9.48 9.22
C LYS A 116 5.03 -8.55 10.42
N GLU A 117 5.45 -7.30 10.24
CA GLU A 117 5.50 -6.30 11.30
C GLU A 117 5.04 -4.94 10.77
N ARG A 118 4.67 -4.04 11.69
CA ARG A 118 4.27 -2.67 11.36
C ARG A 118 5.48 -1.89 10.86
N VAL A 119 5.32 -1.18 9.73
CA VAL A 119 6.45 -0.46 9.08
C VAL A 119 7.11 0.57 10.00
N LEU A 120 6.33 1.25 10.84
CA LEU A 120 6.83 2.28 11.76
C LEU A 120 7.47 1.73 13.05
N ASP A 121 7.40 0.43 13.29
CA ASP A 121 8.10 -0.21 14.43
C ASP A 121 9.53 -0.64 14.04
N ILE A 122 9.88 -0.59 12.75
CA ILE A 122 11.19 -1.01 12.25
C ILE A 122 12.22 0.09 12.52
N GLU A 123 13.19 -0.20 13.37
CA GLU A 123 14.37 0.64 13.55
C GLU A 123 15.33 0.49 12.36
N PRO A 124 15.60 1.57 11.59
CA PRO A 124 16.49 1.52 10.43
C PRO A 124 17.93 1.18 10.83
N GLN A 125 18.50 0.15 10.24
CA GLN A 125 19.89 -0.27 10.44
C GLN A 125 20.85 0.36 9.42
N GLU A 126 20.33 0.78 8.26
CA GLU A 126 21.10 1.42 7.19
C GLU A 126 20.28 2.49 6.45
N LEU A 127 20.95 3.49 5.90
CA LEU A 127 20.32 4.60 5.17
C LEU A 127 19.45 4.13 3.99
N HIS A 128 19.89 3.09 3.28
CA HIS A 128 19.20 2.58 2.08
C HIS A 128 18.52 1.22 2.32
N GLN A 129 18.25 0.89 3.59
CA GLN A 129 17.51 -0.32 3.95
C GLN A 129 16.19 -0.37 3.20
N ARG A 130 15.89 -1.53 2.61
CA ARG A 130 14.64 -1.79 1.88
C ARG A 130 13.71 -2.64 2.71
N VAL A 131 12.41 -2.44 2.46
CA VAL A 131 11.35 -3.25 3.05
C VAL A 131 10.30 -3.63 2.00
N PRO A 132 9.68 -4.81 2.12
CA PRO A 132 8.40 -5.07 1.45
C PRO A 132 7.32 -4.16 2.06
N ILE A 133 6.28 -3.84 1.29
CA ILE A 133 5.19 -2.99 1.79
C ILE A 133 3.80 -3.49 1.38
N PHE A 134 2.89 -3.44 2.34
CA PHE A 134 1.45 -3.63 2.24
C PHE A 134 0.83 -2.43 2.95
N ILE A 135 0.20 -1.53 2.20
CA ILE A 135 -0.27 -0.25 2.77
C ILE A 135 -1.59 0.17 2.14
N GLY A 136 -2.49 0.68 2.98
CA GLY A 136 -3.81 1.12 2.55
C GLY A 136 -4.87 0.86 3.61
N SER A 137 -6.08 0.55 3.14
CA SER A 137 -7.25 0.28 3.96
C SER A 137 -6.96 -0.80 5.00
N ALA A 138 -7.29 -0.54 6.26
CA ALA A 138 -6.88 -1.39 7.38
C ALA A 138 -7.29 -2.86 7.19
N ASP A 139 -8.53 -3.10 6.76
CA ASP A 139 -9.04 -4.46 6.57
C ASP A 139 -8.40 -5.16 5.36
N ASP A 140 -8.06 -4.40 4.31
CA ASP A 140 -7.38 -4.93 3.12
C ASP A 140 -5.94 -5.35 3.44
N VAL A 141 -5.23 -4.53 4.24
CA VAL A 141 -3.87 -4.82 4.69
C VAL A 141 -3.87 -6.05 5.60
N ASP A 142 -4.80 -6.13 6.55
CA ASP A 142 -4.92 -7.27 7.47
C ASP A 142 -5.22 -8.57 6.70
N GLU A 143 -6.11 -8.54 5.71
CA GLU A 143 -6.39 -9.70 4.88
C GLU A 143 -5.14 -10.13 4.09
N ALA A 144 -4.45 -9.19 3.44
CA ALA A 144 -3.26 -9.48 2.64
C ALA A 144 -2.10 -10.05 3.50
N CYS A 145 -1.91 -9.55 4.72
CA CYS A 145 -0.85 -10.01 5.62
C CYS A 145 -1.04 -11.49 6.04
N LYS A 146 -2.26 -12.04 5.98
CA LYS A 146 -2.50 -13.48 6.22
C LYS A 146 -1.85 -14.39 5.17
N TYR A 147 -1.40 -13.81 4.05
CA TYR A 147 -0.80 -14.52 2.92
C TYR A 147 0.65 -14.08 2.63
N ALA A 148 1.23 -13.21 3.45
CA ALA A 148 2.56 -12.63 3.26
C ALA A 148 3.72 -13.54 3.72
#